data_AF-A0A2V5R2K5-F1
#
_entry.id   AF-A0A2V5R2K5-F1
#
_cell.length_a   1.000
_cell.length_b   1.000
_cell.length_c   1.000
_cell.angle_alpha   90.00
_cell.angle_beta   90.00
_cell.angle_gamma   90.00
#
_symmetry.space_group_name_H-M   'P 1'
#
loop_
_entity.id
_entity.type
_entity.pdbx_description
1 polymer ?
#
loop_
_entity_poly.entity_id
_entity_poly.type
_entity_poly.pdbx_seq_one_letter_code
_entity_poly.pdbx_strand_id
1 'polypeptide(L)'
;MRRLLFMCLATSLLVLLGGCTKRTNVSVTRDACSLISNQEIESVQNSPVKEAKSTEHLDGTFRVLQCLYTAAEFSKSVSLALVRSDPKQGSARSPKDFWKEKFDPYEDEEPKTNSGDEKEKG
;
A
#
# COMPACT_ATOMS: atom_id res chain seq x y z
N MET A 1 56.94 -18.11 15.96
CA MET A 1 55.81 -17.59 16.77
C MET A 1 55.50 -16.12 16.51
N ARG A 2 56.49 -15.20 16.56
CA ARG A 2 56.28 -13.75 16.32
C ARG A 2 55.71 -13.40 14.93
N ARG A 3 56.12 -14.10 13.86
CA ARG A 3 55.62 -13.89 12.49
C ARG A 3 54.17 -14.38 12.26
N LEU A 4 53.76 -15.42 12.99
CA LEU A 4 52.37 -15.94 12.96
C LEU A 4 51.41 -15.00 13.69
N LEU A 5 51.86 -14.36 14.79
CA LEU A 5 51.11 -13.32 15.49
C LEU A 5 50.85 -12.08 14.61
N PHE A 6 51.82 -11.65 13.81
CA PHE A 6 51.65 -10.53 12.88
C PHE A 6 50.68 -10.85 11.72
N MET A 7 50.72 -12.07 11.18
CA MET A 7 49.76 -12.52 10.16
C MET A 7 48.33 -12.57 10.71
N CYS A 8 48.12 -13.09 11.92
CA CYS A 8 46.80 -13.13 12.55
C CYS A 8 46.26 -11.72 12.89
N LEU A 9 47.14 -10.79 13.27
CA LEU A 9 46.74 -9.40 13.49
C LEU A 9 46.30 -8.72 12.18
N ALA A 10 47.02 -8.97 11.09
CA ALA A 10 46.71 -8.38 9.78
C ALA A 10 45.39 -8.91 9.19
N THR A 11 45.09 -10.21 9.35
CA THR A 11 43.82 -10.79 8.90
C THR A 11 42.63 -10.33 9.73
N SER A 12 42.82 -10.07 11.02
CA SER A 12 41.76 -9.56 11.90
C SER A 12 41.37 -8.12 11.57
N LEU A 13 42.33 -7.30 11.11
CA LEU A 13 42.09 -5.91 10.72
C LEU A 13 41.30 -5.78 9.40
N LEU A 14 41.44 -6.74 8.48
CA LEU A 14 40.71 -6.78 7.21
C LEU A 14 39.22 -7.14 7.38
N VAL A 15 38.86 -7.92 8.41
CA VAL A 15 37.46 -8.30 8.70
C VAL A 15 36.66 -7.13 9.29
N LEU A 16 37.31 -6.17 9.95
CA LEU A 16 36.67 -4.99 10.53
C LEU A 16 36.40 -3.86 9.51
N LEU A 17 36.90 -3.98 8.28
CA LEU A 17 36.62 -3.06 7.16
C LEU A 17 35.47 -3.54 6.26
N GLY A 18 34.74 -4.60 6.65
CA GLY A 18 33.48 -4.98 6.04
C GLY A 18 32.45 -3.87 6.20
N GLY A 19 32.41 -2.96 5.21
CA GLY A 19 31.64 -1.73 5.26
C GLY A 19 30.17 -1.95 5.59
N CYS A 20 29.63 -1.07 6.43
CA CYS A 20 28.19 -0.83 6.51
C CYS A 20 27.70 -0.39 5.13
N THR A 21 27.31 -1.34 4.29
CA THR A 21 26.46 -1.04 3.15
C THR A 21 25.14 -0.59 3.75
N LYS A 22 24.97 0.73 3.89
CA LYS A 22 23.67 1.34 4.14
C LYS A 22 22.77 0.72 3.08
N ARG A 23 21.86 -0.18 3.48
CA ARG A 23 20.84 -0.69 2.57
C ARG A 23 20.09 0.56 2.12
N THR A 24 20.43 1.06 0.95
CA THR A 24 19.50 1.87 0.17
C THR A 24 18.33 0.93 -0.03
N ASN A 25 17.34 1.07 0.85
CA ASN A 25 16.00 0.65 0.53
C ASN A 25 15.68 1.44 -0.72
N VAL A 26 15.90 0.82 -1.88
CA VAL A 26 15.36 1.31 -3.14
C VAL A 26 13.86 1.20 -2.91
N SER A 27 13.28 2.28 -2.41
CA SER A 27 11.85 2.46 -2.35
C SER A 27 11.43 2.40 -3.81
N VAL A 28 10.95 1.24 -4.24
CA VAL A 28 10.31 1.12 -5.55
C VAL A 28 9.10 2.04 -5.46
N THR A 29 9.21 3.20 -6.11
CA THR A 29 8.12 4.12 -6.32
C THR A 29 7.11 3.44 -7.24
N ARG A 30 6.29 2.56 -6.67
CA ARG A 30 5.14 1.98 -7.35
C ARG A 30 4.12 3.10 -7.53
N ASP A 31 4.00 3.56 -8.77
CA ASP A 31 2.92 4.44 -9.20
C ASP A 31 1.63 3.61 -9.34
N ALA A 32 0.50 4.13 -8.89
CA ALA A 32 -0.78 3.42 -8.93
C ALA A 32 -1.19 3.06 -10.37
N CYS A 33 -0.92 3.92 -11.36
CA CYS A 33 -1.30 3.65 -12.75
C CYS A 33 -0.49 2.52 -13.40
N SER A 34 0.66 2.17 -12.83
CA SER A 34 1.50 1.06 -13.32
C SER A 34 1.04 -0.33 -12.83
N LEU A 35 0.08 -0.40 -11.92
CA LEU A 35 -0.35 -1.66 -11.30
C LEU A 35 -1.26 -2.49 -12.21
N ILE A 36 -2.05 -1.83 -13.06
CA ILE A 36 -2.98 -2.46 -13.99
C ILE A 36 -2.73 -1.87 -15.37
N SER A 37 -2.64 -2.73 -16.38
CA SER A 37 -2.47 -2.29 -17.76
C SER A 37 -3.79 -1.77 -18.34
N ASN A 38 -3.71 -0.84 -19.30
CA ASN A 38 -4.91 -0.38 -20.02
C ASN A 38 -5.61 -1.55 -20.72
N GLN A 39 -4.87 -2.49 -21.31
CA GLN A 39 -5.42 -3.65 -22.02
C GLN A 39 -6.31 -4.52 -21.12
N GLU A 40 -5.88 -4.74 -19.87
CA GLU A 40 -6.66 -5.47 -18.88
C GLU A 40 -7.97 -4.75 -18.57
N ILE A 41 -7.90 -3.44 -18.29
CA ILE A 41 -9.08 -2.60 -18.04
C ILE A 41 -10.03 -2.60 -19.23
N GLU A 42 -9.51 -2.42 -20.44
CA GLU A 42 -10.29 -2.41 -21.68
C GLU A 42 -11.01 -3.74 -21.89
N SER A 43 -10.35 -4.86 -21.61
CA SER A 43 -10.94 -6.21 -21.73
C SER A 43 -12.07 -6.47 -20.73
N VAL A 44 -11.96 -5.95 -19.51
CA VAL A 44 -12.99 -6.13 -18.46
C VAL A 44 -14.15 -5.15 -18.68
N GLN A 45 -13.83 -3.88 -18.92
CA GLN A 45 -14.83 -2.83 -19.05
C GLN A 45 -15.51 -2.80 -20.42
N ASN A 46 -14.94 -3.47 -21.44
CA ASN A 46 -15.38 -3.39 -22.83
C ASN A 46 -15.50 -1.93 -23.30
N SER A 47 -14.49 -1.12 -22.96
CA SER A 47 -14.40 0.30 -23.35
C SER A 47 -12.93 0.72 -23.43
N PRO A 48 -12.52 1.45 -24.49
CA PRO A 48 -11.15 1.97 -24.60
C PRO A 48 -10.78 2.90 -23.44
N VAL A 49 -9.55 2.84 -22.95
CA VAL A 49 -9.03 3.80 -21.96
C VAL A 49 -8.42 4.98 -22.71
N LYS A 50 -8.91 6.19 -22.42
CA LYS A 50 -8.45 7.44 -23.03
C LYS A 50 -7.27 8.06 -22.29
N GLU A 51 -7.28 7.95 -20.96
CA GLU A 51 -6.30 8.59 -20.09
C GLU A 51 -6.15 7.79 -18.81
N ALA A 52 -4.94 7.78 -18.25
CA ALA A 52 -4.66 7.30 -16.91
C ALA A 52 -3.96 8.42 -16.13
N LYS A 53 -4.58 8.90 -15.05
CA LYS A 53 -4.06 10.02 -14.25
C LYS A 53 -3.75 9.58 -12.83
N SER A 54 -2.49 9.77 -12.43
CA SER A 54 -2.02 9.49 -11.08
C SER A 54 -2.13 10.73 -10.19
N THR A 55 -2.58 10.53 -8.95
CA THR A 55 -2.57 11.54 -7.88
C THR A 55 -2.04 10.90 -6.60
N GLU A 56 -1.47 11.73 -5.72
CA GLU A 56 -0.95 11.28 -4.43
C GLU A 56 -1.37 12.26 -3.34
N HIS A 57 -1.75 11.74 -2.18
CA HIS A 57 -1.98 12.52 -0.98
C HIS A 57 -1.60 11.74 0.28
N LEU A 58 -1.48 12.46 1.38
CA LEU A 58 -1.33 11.89 2.71
C LEU A 58 -2.70 11.83 3.39
N ASP A 59 -2.97 10.73 4.07
CA ASP A 59 -4.14 10.54 4.91
C ASP A 59 -3.71 9.92 6.25
N GLY A 60 -3.61 10.77 7.28
CA GLY A 60 -3.08 10.37 8.58
C GLY A 60 -1.66 9.80 8.49
N THR A 61 -1.51 8.52 8.82
CA THR A 61 -0.24 7.77 8.74
C THR A 61 -0.03 7.04 7.42
N PHE A 62 -0.98 7.18 6.49
CA PHE A 62 -0.94 6.53 5.18
C PHE A 62 -0.56 7.52 4.08
N ARG A 63 0.14 6.99 3.09
CA ARG A 63 0.32 7.59 1.77
C ARG A 63 -0.61 6.89 0.80
N VAL A 64 -1.50 7.65 0.18
CA VAL A 64 -2.50 7.16 -0.76
C VAL A 64 -2.12 7.59 -2.16
N LEU A 65 -1.91 6.62 -3.04
CA LEU A 65 -1.68 6.82 -4.47
C LEU A 65 -2.94 6.40 -5.22
N GLN A 66 -3.53 7.29 -6.00
CA GLN A 66 -4.72 7.00 -6.77
C GLN A 66 -4.42 7.08 -8.26
N CYS A 67 -4.98 6.16 -9.04
CA CYS A 67 -5.02 6.25 -10.49
C CYS A 67 -6.47 6.25 -10.97
N LEU A 68 -6.83 7.25 -11.78
CA LEU A 68 -8.09 7.26 -12.51
C LEU A 68 -7.82 6.91 -13.97
N TYR A 69 -8.33 5.76 -14.39
CA TYR A 69 -8.37 5.34 -15.79
C TYR A 69 -9.68 5.80 -16.41
N THR A 70 -9.64 6.89 -17.16
CA THR A 70 -10.81 7.46 -17.82
C THR A 70 -11.10 6.66 -19.09
N ALA A 71 -12.22 5.96 -19.11
CA ALA A 71 -12.67 5.21 -20.28
C ALA A 71 -13.35 6.13 -21.30
N ALA A 72 -13.56 5.63 -22.51
CA ALA A 72 -14.27 6.36 -23.55
C ALA A 72 -15.71 6.70 -23.14
N GLU A 73 -16.36 5.76 -22.45
CA GLU A 73 -17.62 5.93 -21.75
C GLU A 73 -17.33 6.14 -20.27
N PHE A 74 -17.64 7.32 -19.72
CA PHE A 74 -17.18 7.70 -18.38
C PHE A 74 -17.69 6.76 -17.27
N SER A 75 -18.90 6.21 -17.43
CA SER A 75 -19.51 5.19 -16.54
C SER A 75 -18.66 3.92 -16.39
N LYS A 76 -17.75 3.67 -17.33
CA LYS A 76 -16.84 2.52 -17.36
C LYS A 76 -15.42 2.86 -16.93
N SER A 77 -15.19 4.07 -16.43
CA SER A 77 -13.90 4.47 -15.87
C SER A 77 -13.59 3.67 -14.60
N VAL A 78 -12.32 3.48 -14.32
CA VAL A 78 -11.85 2.71 -13.15
C VAL A 78 -11.02 3.63 -12.26
N SER A 79 -11.31 3.63 -10.96
CA SER A 79 -10.49 4.29 -9.94
C SER A 79 -9.78 3.25 -9.09
N LEU A 80 -8.46 3.31 -9.08
CA LEU A 80 -7.60 2.44 -8.29
C LEU A 80 -6.93 3.26 -7.19
N ALA A 81 -7.02 2.82 -5.93
CA ALA A 81 -6.32 3.43 -4.81
C ALA A 81 -5.36 2.42 -4.16
N LEU A 82 -4.07 2.77 -4.11
CA LEU A 82 -3.04 2.06 -3.38
C LEU A 82 -2.73 2.81 -2.08
N VAL A 83 -3.14 2.21 -0.96
CA VAL A 83 -2.89 2.73 0.39
C VAL A 83 -1.67 2.03 0.98
N ARG A 84 -0.67 2.80 1.41
CA ARG A 84 0.55 2.28 2.06
C ARG A 84 0.84 3.09 3.33
N SER A 85 1.55 2.49 4.28
CA SER A 85 2.15 3.28 5.37
C SER A 85 3.09 4.33 4.79
N ASP A 86 3.02 5.55 5.30
CA ASP A 86 3.96 6.60 4.90
C ASP A 86 5.34 6.28 5.52
N PRO A 87 6.41 6.02 4.74
CA PRO A 87 7.72 5.68 5.28
C PRO A 87 8.33 6.81 6.14
N LYS A 88 7.83 8.04 6.01
CA LYS A 88 8.26 9.19 6.82
C LYS A 88 7.56 9.25 8.17
N GLN A 89 6.38 8.66 8.30
CA GLN A 89 5.67 8.57 9.56
C GLN A 89 5.82 7.14 10.06
N GLY A 90 6.76 6.95 10.99
CA GLY A 90 6.98 5.67 11.66
C GLY A 90 5.70 5.21 12.35
N SER A 91 4.86 4.47 11.63
CA SER A 91 3.57 4.01 12.10
C SER A 91 3.71 2.58 12.58
N ALA A 92 3.30 2.32 13.82
CA ALA A 92 3.12 0.97 14.33
C ALA A 92 1.90 0.27 13.70
N ARG A 93 0.99 1.03 13.08
CA ARG A 93 -0.28 0.53 12.55
C ARG A 93 -0.18 0.29 11.05
N SER A 94 -0.40 -0.95 10.61
CA SER A 94 -0.42 -1.28 9.18
C SER A 94 -1.76 -0.90 8.52
N PRO A 95 -1.80 -0.71 7.19
CA PRO A 95 -3.07 -0.53 6.47
C PRO A 95 -4.05 -1.69 6.70
N LYS A 96 -3.53 -2.91 6.90
CA LYS A 96 -4.34 -4.09 7.21
C LYS A 96 -5.04 -3.95 8.56
N ASP A 97 -4.34 -3.49 9.59
CA ASP A 97 -4.92 -3.28 10.93
C ASP A 97 -5.96 -2.18 10.93
N PHE A 98 -5.77 -1.14 10.10
CA PHE A 98 -6.78 -0.12 9.87
C PHE A 98 -8.06 -0.70 9.28
N TRP A 99 -7.96 -1.46 8.19
CA TRP A 99 -9.15 -2.03 7.55
C TRP A 99 -9.83 -3.09 8.39
N LYS A 100 -9.06 -3.88 9.15
CA LYS A 100 -9.62 -4.80 10.13
C LYS A 100 -10.50 -4.03 11.12
N GLU A 101 -9.99 -3.03 11.83
CA GLU A 101 -10.82 -2.26 12.79
C GLU A 101 -12.08 -1.64 12.14
N LYS A 102 -11.99 -1.17 10.89
CA LYS A 102 -13.13 -0.52 10.23
C LYS A 102 -14.23 -1.49 9.79
N PHE A 103 -13.91 -2.75 9.50
CA PHE A 103 -14.84 -3.68 8.86
C PHE A 103 -15.05 -5.01 9.62
N ASP A 104 -14.15 -5.39 10.52
CA ASP A 104 -14.27 -6.57 11.41
C ASP A 104 -15.48 -6.50 12.36
N PRO A 105 -15.96 -5.32 12.84
CA PRO A 105 -17.13 -5.26 13.71
C PRO A 105 -18.42 -5.83 13.10
N TYR A 106 -18.49 -5.98 11.77
CA TYR A 106 -19.68 -6.46 11.08
C TYR A 106 -19.76 -7.99 10.95
N GLU A 107 -18.72 -8.74 11.35
CA GLU A 107 -18.76 -10.22 11.28
C GLU A 107 -19.55 -10.86 12.43
N ASP A 108 -19.63 -10.19 13.58
CA ASP A 108 -20.27 -10.72 14.80
C ASP A 108 -21.61 -10.03 15.16
N GLU A 109 -22.06 -9.07 14.35
CA GLU A 109 -23.36 -8.43 14.55
C GLU A 109 -24.45 -9.21 13.82
N GLU A 110 -25.23 -10.01 14.57
CA GLU A 110 -26.52 -10.51 14.06
C GLU A 110 -27.35 -9.32 13.54
N PRO A 111 -27.99 -9.44 12.36
CA PRO A 111 -28.78 -8.35 11.80
C PRO A 111 -29.86 -7.97 12.80
N LYS A 112 -29.74 -6.78 13.39
CA LYS A 112 -30.82 -6.20 14.18
C LYS A 112 -31.97 -5.93 13.23
N THR A 113 -32.88 -6.89 13.13
CA THR A 113 -34.22 -6.65 12.60
C THR A 113 -34.82 -5.57 13.48
N ASN A 114 -34.79 -4.34 12.98
CA ASN A 114 -35.65 -3.28 13.48
C ASN A 114 -37.08 -3.73 13.15
N SER A 115 -37.68 -4.53 14.02
CA SER A 115 -39.12 -4.77 14.03
C SER A 115 -39.74 -3.40 14.24
N GLY A 116 -40.23 -2.83 13.14
CA GLY A 116 -41.08 -1.66 13.16
C GLY A 116 -42.35 -1.99 13.91
N ASP A 117 -42.36 -1.71 15.21
CA ASP A 117 -43.59 -1.49 15.93
C ASP A 117 -44.07 -0.08 15.58
N GLU A 118 -44.81 -0.01 14.46
CA GLU A 118 -45.78 1.04 14.23
C GLU A 118 -46.68 1.14 15.48
N LYS A 119 -46.47 2.16 16.30
CA LYS A 119 -47.51 2.64 17.20
C LYS A 119 -48.19 3.83 16.55
N GLU A 120 -49.28 3.54 15.84
CA GLU A 120 -50.38 4.49 15.70
C GLU A 120 -50.71 5.05 17.09
N LYS A 121 -50.62 6.38 17.23
CA LYS A 121 -51.37 7.14 18.21
C LYS A 121 -52.22 8.13 17.44
N GLY A 122 -53.54 7.93 17.51
CA GLY A 122 -54.54 8.94 17.17
C GLY A 122 -54.59 10.08 18.17
#